data_AF-A0A1I5J5D8-F1
#
_entry.id   AF-A0A1I5J5D8-F1
#
_cell.length_a   1.000
_cell.length_b   1.000
_cell.length_c   1.000
_cell.angle_alpha   90.00
_cell.angle_beta   90.00
_cell.angle_gamma   90.00
#
_symmetry.space_group_name_H-M   'P 1'
#
loop_
_entity.id
_entity.type
_entity.pdbx_description
1 polymer ?
#
loop_
_entity_poly.entity_id
_entity_poly.type
_entity_poly.pdbx_seq_one_letter_code
_entity_poly.pdbx_strand_id
1 'polypeptide(L)'
;MSIKGRSGCPINLSLELLGDRWTLLIIRDMVFARKRHFREFLQSDEGISSRTLAERLQTLVDEGILTRSDDPTHGLKAIYRLTETGIDLLPVLATLGAWGSKYRRADDKLARIADELAAGGEPALERLKETLRDEHLGSGDGTRLSPR
;
A
#
# COMPACT_ATOMS: atom_id res chain seq x y z
N MET A 1 -5.03 11.47 -16.42
CA MET A 1 -5.23 10.96 -17.80
C MET A 1 -5.87 9.60 -17.63
N SER A 2 -7.17 9.47 -17.93
CA SER A 2 -7.95 8.26 -17.64
C SER A 2 -7.34 7.07 -18.38
N ILE A 3 -6.78 6.11 -17.63
CA ILE A 3 -6.35 4.83 -18.18
C ILE A 3 -7.65 4.10 -18.53
N LYS A 4 -8.09 4.26 -19.77
CA LYS A 4 -9.14 3.41 -20.33
C LYS A 4 -8.52 2.02 -20.38
N GLY A 5 -8.85 1.18 -19.40
CA GLY A 5 -8.29 -0.16 -19.28
C GLY A 5 -8.35 -0.88 -20.62
N ARG A 6 -7.27 -1.58 -20.98
CA ARG A 6 -7.16 -2.33 -22.24
C ARG A 6 -8.34 -3.27 -22.47
N SER A 7 -8.98 -3.69 -21.38
CA SER A 7 -10.30 -4.34 -21.36
C SER A 7 -11.09 -3.95 -20.11
N GLY A 8 -12.40 -4.26 -20.10
CA GLY A 8 -13.25 -4.16 -18.91
C GLY A 8 -13.11 -5.34 -17.93
N CYS A 9 -12.11 -6.21 -18.11
CA CYS A 9 -11.86 -7.32 -17.19
C CYS A 9 -11.35 -6.78 -15.83
N PRO A 10 -11.98 -7.12 -14.69
CA PRO A 10 -11.56 -6.63 -13.37
C PRO A 10 -10.09 -6.93 -13.06
N ILE A 11 -9.60 -8.10 -13.46
CA ILE A 11 -8.18 -8.47 -13.29
C ILE A 11 -7.28 -7.53 -14.08
N ASN A 12 -7.62 -7.22 -15.33
CA ASN A 12 -6.82 -6.29 -16.13
C ASN A 12 -6.82 -4.90 -15.49
N LEU A 13 -7.99 -4.41 -15.06
CA LEU A 13 -8.10 -3.10 -14.41
C LEU A 13 -7.25 -3.03 -13.13
N SER A 14 -7.25 -4.08 -12.31
CA SER A 14 -6.35 -4.17 -11.16
C SER A 14 -4.88 -4.21 -11.57
N LEU A 15 -4.51 -4.90 -12.65
CA LEU A 15 -3.13 -4.98 -13.12
C LEU A 15 -2.60 -3.66 -13.71
N GLU A 16 -3.45 -2.83 -14.31
CA GLU A 16 -3.03 -1.50 -14.78
C GLU A 16 -2.60 -0.59 -13.61
N LEU A 17 -3.12 -0.84 -12.40
CA LEU A 17 -2.77 -0.13 -11.18
C LEU A 17 -1.66 -0.84 -10.38
N LEU A 18 -1.85 -2.12 -10.08
CA LEU A 18 -1.03 -2.90 -9.15
C LEU A 18 0.14 -3.63 -9.83
N GLY A 19 0.10 -3.79 -11.14
CA GLY A 19 1.00 -4.65 -11.90
C GLY A 19 2.40 -4.08 -12.15
N ASP A 20 2.72 -2.91 -11.61
CA ASP A 20 4.09 -2.41 -11.60
C ASP A 20 4.91 -2.98 -10.42
N ARG A 21 6.24 -2.88 -10.51
CA ARG A 21 7.17 -3.46 -9.53
C ARG A 21 7.01 -2.87 -8.12
N TRP A 22 6.51 -1.66 -7.98
CA TRP A 22 6.65 -0.84 -6.78
C TRP A 22 5.37 -0.68 -5.99
N THR A 23 4.22 -0.65 -6.65
CA THR A 23 2.94 -0.37 -6.00
C THR A 23 2.68 -1.28 -4.80
N LEU A 24 2.75 -2.61 -4.97
CA LEU A 24 2.54 -3.52 -3.84
C LEU A 24 3.66 -3.48 -2.79
N LEU A 25 4.88 -3.07 -3.15
CA LEU A 25 5.97 -2.86 -2.18
C LEU A 25 5.72 -1.63 -1.30
N ILE A 26 5.19 -0.55 -1.88
CA ILE A 26 4.78 0.64 -1.13
C ILE A 26 3.67 0.27 -0.14
N ILE A 27 2.62 -0.43 -0.58
CA ILE A 27 1.54 -0.86 0.31
C ILE A 27 2.06 -1.82 1.40
N ARG A 28 2.92 -2.78 1.06
CA ARG A 28 3.60 -3.66 2.03
C ARG A 28 4.32 -2.83 3.10
N ASP A 29 5.08 -1.82 2.70
CA ASP A 29 5.84 -1.00 3.62
C ASP A 29 4.95 -0.14 4.52
N MET A 30 3.81 0.33 4.02
CA MET A 30 2.81 1.02 4.84
C MET A 30 2.20 0.08 5.88
N VAL A 31 1.87 -1.15 5.48
CA VAL A 31 1.20 -2.12 6.35
C VAL A 31 2.15 -2.68 7.41
N PHE A 32 3.33 -3.16 7.03
CA PHE A 32 4.19 -3.94 7.93
C PHE A 32 5.34 -3.14 8.53
N ALA A 33 5.82 -2.10 7.83
CA ALA A 33 6.87 -1.22 8.32
C ALA A 33 6.33 0.15 8.78
N ARG A 34 5.01 0.37 8.69
CA ARG A 34 4.31 1.59 9.13
C ARG A 34 4.89 2.87 8.51
N LYS A 35 5.46 2.77 7.30
CA LYS A 35 6.03 3.92 6.58
C LYS A 35 4.93 4.84 6.09
N ARG A 36 5.10 6.15 6.26
CA ARG A 36 4.08 7.16 5.93
C ARG A 36 4.65 8.42 5.29
N HIS A 37 5.97 8.58 5.27
CA HIS A 37 6.66 9.71 4.69
C HIS A 37 7.54 9.31 3.53
N PHE A 38 7.67 10.21 2.55
CA PHE A 38 8.47 10.00 1.34
C PHE A 38 9.90 9.48 1.62
N ARG A 39 10.59 10.05 2.62
CA ARG A 39 11.96 9.65 2.95
C ARG A 39 12.06 8.25 3.54
N GLU A 40 11.03 7.76 4.20
CA GLU A 40 11.01 6.41 4.76
C GLU A 40 10.93 5.38 3.64
N PHE A 41 10.11 5.62 2.61
CA PHE A 41 10.02 4.76 1.42
C PHE A 41 11.32 4.75 0.60
N LEU A 42 12.06 5.86 0.55
CA LEU A 42 13.38 5.90 -0.08
C LEU A 42 14.42 5.01 0.62
N GLN A 43 14.20 4.71 1.90
CA GLN A 43 15.06 3.84 2.69
C GLN A 43 14.66 2.36 2.60
N SER A 44 13.72 1.99 1.72
CA SER A 44 13.36 0.59 1.48
C SER A 44 14.48 -0.15 0.73
N ASP A 45 14.68 -1.41 1.09
CA ASP A 45 15.79 -2.24 0.62
C ASP A 45 15.80 -2.42 -0.91
N GLU A 46 14.63 -2.36 -1.56
CA GLU A 46 14.51 -2.55 -3.02
C GLU A 46 15.02 -1.36 -3.86
N GLY A 47 15.39 -0.25 -3.21
CA GLY A 47 16.08 0.87 -3.84
C GLY A 47 15.23 1.62 -4.88
N ILE A 48 14.00 2.01 -4.52
CA ILE A 48 13.14 2.81 -5.39
C ILE A 48 13.77 4.19 -5.64
N SER A 49 13.79 4.63 -6.91
CA SER A 49 14.27 5.97 -7.24
C SER A 49 13.28 7.04 -6.74
N SER A 50 13.79 8.21 -6.35
CA SER A 50 12.96 9.36 -5.92
C SER A 50 11.90 9.74 -6.96
N ARG A 51 12.27 9.78 -8.24
CA ARG A 51 11.34 10.07 -9.33
C ARG A 51 10.22 9.02 -9.40
N THR A 52 10.58 7.75 -9.41
CA THR A 52 9.60 6.65 -9.51
C THR A 52 8.69 6.62 -8.28
N LEU A 53 9.23 6.83 -7.09
CA LEU A 53 8.45 6.89 -5.86
C LEU A 53 7.43 8.03 -5.91
N ALA A 54 7.86 9.24 -6.34
CA ALA A 54 6.96 10.39 -6.47
C ALA A 54 5.82 10.11 -7.46
N GLU A 55 6.15 9.53 -8.63
CA GLU A 55 5.16 9.15 -9.63
C GLU A 55 4.16 8.12 -9.09
N ARG A 56 4.64 7.06 -8.40
CA ARG A 56 3.76 6.02 -7.84
C ARG A 56 2.88 6.53 -6.70
N LEU A 57 3.42 7.31 -5.77
CA LEU A 57 2.63 7.90 -4.69
C LEU A 57 1.54 8.82 -5.24
N GLN A 58 1.85 9.61 -6.28
CA GLN A 58 0.84 10.43 -6.95
C GLN A 58 -0.25 9.55 -7.61
N THR A 59 0.12 8.51 -8.36
CA THR A 59 -0.86 7.57 -8.95
C THR A 59 -1.76 6.97 -7.88
N LEU A 60 -1.20 6.52 -6.76
CA LEU A 60 -1.99 5.89 -5.69
C LEU A 60 -2.93 6.88 -4.98
N VAL A 61 -2.56 8.15 -4.91
CA VAL A 61 -3.46 9.21 -4.41
C VAL A 61 -4.57 9.49 -5.43
N ASP A 62 -4.23 9.61 -6.71
CA ASP A 62 -5.19 9.89 -7.78
C ASP A 62 -6.24 8.77 -7.94
N GLU A 63 -5.83 7.52 -7.72
CA GLU A 63 -6.69 6.32 -7.76
C GLU A 63 -7.41 6.07 -6.42
N GLY A 64 -7.23 6.94 -5.43
CA GLY A 64 -7.92 6.86 -4.14
C GLY A 64 -7.50 5.68 -3.26
N ILE A 65 -6.31 5.11 -3.50
CA ILE A 65 -5.68 4.08 -2.65
C ILE A 65 -5.01 4.72 -1.43
N LEU A 66 -4.49 5.93 -1.61
CA LEU A 66 -3.86 6.72 -0.56
C LEU A 66 -4.52 8.10 -0.44
N THR A 67 -4.45 8.68 0.76
CA THR A 67 -4.59 10.12 0.94
C THR A 67 -3.21 10.75 1.21
N ARG A 68 -3.08 12.03 0.86
CA ARG A 68 -1.91 12.85 1.14
C ARG A 68 -2.34 14.09 1.91
N SER A 69 -1.79 14.31 3.09
CA SER A 69 -1.93 15.55 3.86
C SER A 69 -0.56 16.13 4.16
N ASP A 70 -0.51 17.39 4.54
CA ASP A 70 0.70 17.94 5.15
C ASP A 70 0.87 17.37 6.57
N ASP A 71 2.10 17.33 7.05
CA ASP A 71 2.45 16.89 8.40
C ASP A 71 2.25 18.06 9.38
N PRO A 72 1.36 17.93 10.38
CA PRO A 72 1.08 18.99 11.33
C PRO A 72 2.29 19.35 12.20
N THR A 73 3.26 18.44 12.34
CA THR A 73 4.50 18.69 13.10
C THR A 73 5.59 19.32 12.25
N HIS A 74 5.48 19.24 10.92
CA HIS A 74 6.50 19.71 10.00
C HIS A 74 5.90 19.98 8.62
N GLY A 75 5.32 21.18 8.40
CA GLY A 75 4.51 21.49 7.21
C GLY A 75 5.15 21.32 5.83
N LEU A 76 6.46 21.11 5.73
CA LEU A 76 7.13 20.73 4.46
C LEU A 76 7.12 19.22 4.17
N LYS A 77 6.67 18.39 5.11
CA LYS A 77 6.56 16.93 4.94
C LYS A 77 5.12 16.57 4.61
N ALA A 78 4.97 15.69 3.64
CA ALA A 78 3.69 15.03 3.39
C ALA A 78 3.58 13.77 4.24
N ILE A 79 2.36 13.47 4.68
CA ILE A 79 1.97 12.20 5.28
C ILE A 79 1.03 11.49 4.31
N TYR A 80 1.38 10.26 3.97
CA TYR A 80 0.53 9.34 3.21
C TYR A 80 -0.21 8.42 4.17
N ARG A 81 -1.50 8.17 3.90
CA ARG A 81 -2.35 7.24 4.64
C ARG A 81 -3.08 6.32 3.67
N LEU A 82 -3.25 5.05 4.03
CA LEU A 82 -4.14 4.15 3.30
C LEU A 82 -5.58 4.65 3.39
N THR A 83 -6.33 4.53 2.30
CA THR A 83 -7.79 4.60 2.33
C THR A 83 -8.36 3.22 2.63
N GLU A 84 -9.69 3.13 2.76
CA GLU A 84 -10.37 1.83 2.87
C GLU A 84 -10.02 0.90 1.69
N THR A 85 -10.00 1.43 0.45
CA THR A 85 -9.63 0.66 -0.74
C THR A 85 -8.18 0.20 -0.72
N GLY A 86 -7.27 0.97 -0.14
CA GLY A 86 -5.89 0.56 0.08
C GLY A 86 -5.72 -0.52 1.15
N ILE A 87 -6.52 -0.46 2.22
CA ILE A 87 -6.56 -1.48 3.28
C ILE A 87 -7.09 -2.82 2.72
N ASP A 88 -8.06 -2.77 1.82
CA ASP A 88 -8.62 -3.96 1.16
C ASP A 88 -7.65 -4.69 0.22
N LEU A 89 -6.45 -4.15 -0.04
CA LEU A 89 -5.37 -4.87 -0.74
C LEU A 89 -4.65 -5.90 0.14
N LEU A 90 -4.92 -5.92 1.45
CA LEU A 90 -4.23 -6.81 2.39
C LEU A 90 -4.32 -8.31 2.01
N PRO A 91 -5.47 -8.87 1.58
CA PRO A 91 -5.54 -10.27 1.15
C PRO A 91 -4.67 -10.57 -0.08
N VAL A 92 -4.49 -9.58 -0.97
CA VAL A 92 -3.60 -9.70 -2.15
C VAL A 92 -2.15 -9.82 -1.69
N LEU A 93 -1.73 -8.97 -0.74
CA LEU A 93 -0.38 -9.04 -0.16
C LEU A 93 -0.13 -10.37 0.56
N ALA A 94 -1.08 -10.85 1.36
CA ALA A 94 -0.95 -12.11 2.09
C ALA A 94 -0.79 -13.30 1.13
N THR A 95 -1.65 -13.36 0.10
CA THR A 95 -1.59 -14.43 -0.92
C THR A 95 -0.30 -14.37 -1.73
N LEU A 96 0.13 -13.18 -2.14
CA LEU A 96 1.38 -12.98 -2.87
C LEU A 96 2.60 -13.37 -2.03
N GLY A 97 2.59 -13.01 -0.74
CA GLY A 97 3.63 -13.36 0.22
C GLY A 97 3.78 -14.87 0.39
N ALA A 98 2.68 -15.59 0.65
CA ALA A 98 2.68 -17.04 0.79
C ALA A 98 3.13 -17.76 -0.50
N TRP A 99 2.68 -17.26 -1.66
CA TRP A 99 3.16 -17.78 -2.94
C TRP A 99 4.67 -17.56 -3.09
N GLY A 100 5.17 -16.38 -2.74
CA GLY A 100 6.59 -16.03 -2.74
C GLY A 100 7.41 -16.93 -1.83
N SER A 101 6.94 -17.15 -0.59
CA SER A 101 7.54 -18.06 0.40
C SER A 101 7.70 -19.47 -0.17
N LYS A 102 6.67 -19.99 -0.84
CA LYS A 102 6.66 -21.36 -1.38
C LYS A 102 7.53 -21.55 -2.62
N TYR A 103 7.60 -20.58 -3.52
CA TYR A 103 8.16 -20.76 -4.87
C TYR A 103 9.42 -19.93 -5.16
N ARG A 104 9.87 -19.09 -4.22
CA ARG A 104 11.08 -18.28 -4.36
C ARG A 104 12.06 -18.58 -3.23
N ARG A 105 13.32 -18.19 -3.42
CA ARG A 105 14.34 -18.24 -2.37
C ARG A 105 14.17 -17.03 -1.46
N ALA A 106 13.16 -17.08 -0.61
CA ALA A 106 12.91 -16.06 0.41
C ALA A 106 13.87 -16.24 1.59
N ASP A 107 14.10 -15.16 2.34
CA ASP A 107 14.72 -15.24 3.66
C ASP A 107 13.81 -16.00 4.63
N ASP A 108 14.38 -16.86 5.48
CA ASP A 108 13.63 -17.75 6.36
C ASP A 108 12.75 -17.01 7.38
N LYS A 109 13.14 -15.80 7.80
CA LYS A 109 12.35 -15.00 8.73
C LYS A 109 11.17 -14.36 8.00
N LEU A 110 11.40 -13.81 6.82
CA LEU A 110 10.35 -13.20 6.00
C LEU A 110 9.33 -14.25 5.51
N ALA A 111 9.81 -15.44 5.13
CA ALA A 111 8.96 -16.57 4.74
C ALA A 111 7.99 -16.96 5.87
N ARG A 112 8.49 -17.09 7.10
CA ARG A 112 7.67 -17.40 8.28
C ARG A 112 6.58 -16.38 8.53
N ILE A 113 6.90 -15.09 8.44
CA ILE A 113 5.91 -14.01 8.63
C ILE A 113 4.81 -14.11 7.57
N ALA A 114 5.17 -14.36 6.31
CA ALA A 114 4.20 -14.51 5.22
C ALA A 114 3.31 -15.75 5.41
N ASP A 115 3.90 -16.87 5.82
CA ASP A 115 3.18 -18.12 6.06
C ASP A 115 2.23 -18.01 7.26
N GLU A 116 2.64 -17.37 8.35
CA GLU A 116 1.81 -17.12 9.53
C GLU A 116 0.60 -16.24 9.20
N LEU A 117 0.82 -15.16 8.44
CA LEU A 117 -0.25 -14.28 8.00
C LEU A 117 -1.26 -15.05 7.12
N ALA A 118 -0.78 -15.88 6.21
CA ALA A 118 -1.64 -16.68 5.35
C ALA A 118 -2.38 -17.80 6.11
N ALA A 119 -1.71 -18.47 7.06
CA ALA A 119 -2.30 -19.51 7.90
C ALA A 119 -3.39 -18.96 8.84
N GLY A 120 -3.25 -17.70 9.27
CA GLY A 120 -4.25 -17.01 10.06
C GLY A 120 -5.58 -16.76 9.35
N GLY A 121 -5.60 -16.85 8.00
CA GLY A 121 -6.79 -16.73 7.18
C GLY A 121 -7.55 -15.41 7.35
N GLU A 122 -8.83 -15.42 6.98
CA GLU A 122 -9.72 -14.26 7.03
C GLU A 122 -9.78 -13.60 8.43
N PRO A 123 -9.87 -14.33 9.56
CA PRO A 123 -9.89 -13.69 10.88
C PRO A 123 -8.62 -12.89 11.21
N ALA A 124 -7.44 -13.35 10.78
CA ALA A 124 -6.20 -12.61 11.00
C ALA A 124 -6.12 -11.37 10.12
N LEU A 125 -6.58 -11.47 8.87
CA LEU A 125 -6.65 -10.34 7.95
C LEU A 125 -7.59 -9.26 8.48
N GLU A 126 -8.78 -9.61 8.97
CA GLU A 126 -9.73 -8.62 9.48
C GLU A 126 -9.22 -7.89 10.72
N ARG A 127 -8.57 -8.58 11.67
CA ARG A 127 -7.91 -7.91 12.82
C ARG A 127 -6.84 -6.92 12.37
N LEU A 128 -6.05 -7.29 11.37
CA LEU A 128 -5.03 -6.40 10.82
C LEU A 128 -5.66 -5.22 10.07
N LYS A 129 -6.75 -5.43 9.32
CA LYS A 129 -7.51 -4.33 8.70
C LYS A 129 -8.08 -3.37 9.73
N GLU A 130 -8.68 -3.87 10.82
CA GLU A 130 -9.16 -3.04 11.93
C GLU A 130 -8.05 -2.15 12.49
N THR A 131 -6.87 -2.73 12.72
CA THR A 131 -5.69 -1.98 13.17
C THR A 131 -5.29 -0.89 12.17
N LEU A 132 -5.25 -1.23 10.87
CA LEU A 132 -4.94 -0.27 9.81
C LEU A 132 -5.99 0.84 9.70
N ARG A 133 -7.28 0.53 9.88
CA ARG A 133 -8.37 1.51 9.89
C ARG A 133 -8.18 2.50 11.04
N ASP A 134 -7.85 2.03 12.23
CA ASP A 134 -7.57 2.90 13.36
C ASP A 134 -6.35 3.80 13.09
N GLU A 135 -5.29 3.27 12.49
CA GLU A 135 -4.04 4.01 12.23
C GLU A 135 -4.14 5.02 11.08
N HIS A 136 -4.91 4.70 10.04
CA HIS A 136 -4.96 5.46 8.80
C HIS A 136 -6.23 6.29 8.64
N LEU A 137 -7.36 5.85 9.22
CA LEU A 137 -8.67 6.51 9.10
C LEU A 137 -9.12 7.17 10.42
N GLY A 138 -8.60 6.73 11.57
CA GLY A 138 -8.93 7.26 12.89
C GLY A 138 -8.51 8.73 13.09
N SER A 139 -9.52 9.59 13.24
CA SER A 139 -9.50 11.00 13.68
C SER A 139 -8.57 11.98 12.92
N GLY A 140 -9.01 12.33 11.71
CA GLY A 140 -9.15 13.71 11.22
C GLY A 140 -8.01 14.70 11.43
N ASP A 141 -7.21 14.91 10.37
CA ASP A 141 -6.81 16.27 10.01
C ASP A 141 -7.34 16.58 8.62
N GLY A 142 -8.05 17.70 8.53
CA GLY A 142 -9.00 18.01 7.48
C GLY A 142 -8.35 18.19 6.12
N THR A 143 -8.85 17.49 5.12
CA THR A 143 -8.91 18.07 3.77
C THR A 143 -10.23 17.68 3.15
N ARG A 144 -11.17 18.63 3.21
CA ARG A 144 -12.33 18.65 2.32
C ARG A 144 -11.78 18.57 0.90
N LEU A 145 -11.99 17.45 0.23
CA LEU A 145 -11.89 17.39 -1.22
C LEU A 145 -12.98 18.33 -1.76
N SER A 146 -12.58 19.52 -2.22
CA SER A 146 -13.43 20.34 -3.09
C SER A 146 -13.56 19.61 -4.43
N PRO A 147 -14.78 19.31 -4.90
CA PRO A 147 -14.95 18.79 -6.25
C PRO A 147 -14.66 19.90 -7.25
N ARG A 148 -13.86 19.58 -8.28
CA ARG A 148 -13.83 20.32 -9.54
C ARG A 148 -14.88 19.76 -10.48
#